data_AF-A0A7W1N0Z8-F1
#
_entry.id   AF-A0A7W1N0Z8-F1
#
_cell.length_a   1.000
_cell.length_b   1.000
_cell.length_c   1.000
_cell.angle_alpha   90.00
_cell.angle_beta   90.00
_cell.angle_gamma   90.00
#
_symmetry.space_group_name_H-M   'P 1'
#
loop_
_entity.id
_entity.type
_entity.pdbx_description
1 polymer ?
#
loop_
_entity_poly.entity_id
_entity_poly.type
_entity_poly.pdbx_seq_one_letter_code
_entity_poly.pdbx_strand_id
1 'polypeptide(L)'
;GPRPYGYEGLGELFVFLFFGVVAVTGSYFVQTERLSLEAVALSVPVGLLAAAIIVVNNVRDVDTDRRAGKRTLAVKLGRRRARGLFSVLLGLAFAWTVALALAGAPTVWLLLGLVAAPLGVPLVRTVATRGDGPSLNAALAGSGRLLAVYSVLVSIGLLIS
;
A
#
# COMPACT_ATOMS: atom_id res chain seq x y z
N GLY A 1 -3.76 23.31 -7.18
CA GLY A 1 -2.49 23.97 -7.58
C GLY A 1 -2.15 23.61 -9.03
N PRO A 2 -1.34 24.43 -9.72
CA PRO A 2 -1.13 24.35 -11.18
C PRO A 2 -0.40 23.07 -11.66
N ARG A 3 0.20 22.29 -10.76
CA ARG A 3 0.76 20.96 -11.05
C ARG A 3 0.46 19.99 -9.91
N PRO A 4 -0.64 19.23 -9.96
CA PRO A 4 -0.90 18.21 -8.95
C PRO A 4 0.12 17.07 -9.14
N TYR A 5 0.85 16.67 -8.09
CA TYR A 5 1.94 15.67 -8.17
C TYR A 5 1.56 14.33 -8.80
N GLY A 6 0.27 13.96 -8.74
CA GLY A 6 -0.25 12.78 -9.45
C GLY A 6 -0.01 12.80 -10.97
N TYR A 7 0.22 13.96 -11.56
CA TYR A 7 0.43 14.13 -13.00
C TYR A 7 1.86 13.80 -13.47
N GLU A 8 2.83 13.59 -12.57
CA GLU A 8 4.22 13.26 -12.94
C GLU A 8 4.63 11.79 -12.66
N GLY A 9 3.70 11.00 -12.10
CA GLY A 9 3.91 9.59 -11.80
C GLY A 9 4.71 9.36 -10.52
N LEU A 10 4.66 10.32 -9.60
CA LEU A 10 5.22 10.20 -8.25
C LEU A 10 4.16 9.85 -7.20
N GLY A 11 2.90 9.69 -7.60
CA GLY A 11 1.76 9.54 -6.69
C GLY A 11 1.95 8.39 -5.68
N GLU A 12 2.43 7.24 -6.13
CA GLU A 12 2.69 6.07 -5.31
C GLU A 12 3.76 6.34 -4.24
N LEU A 13 4.85 7.03 -4.61
CA LEU A 13 5.92 7.41 -3.68
C LEU A 13 5.41 8.42 -2.64
N PHE A 14 4.64 9.42 -3.08
CA PHE A 14 4.02 10.39 -2.17
C PHE A 14 3.06 9.69 -1.20
N VAL A 15 2.24 8.75 -1.69
CA VAL A 15 1.33 8.02 -0.80
C VAL A 15 2.09 7.16 0.20
N PHE A 16 3.15 6.48 -0.23
CA PHE A 16 4.03 5.75 0.68
C PHE A 16 4.61 6.65 1.78
N LEU A 17 5.15 7.81 1.40
CA LEU A 17 5.77 8.74 2.35
C LEU A 17 4.74 9.38 3.30
N PHE A 18 3.63 9.87 2.79
CA PHE A 18 2.68 10.63 3.61
C PHE A 18 1.70 9.75 4.38
N PHE A 19 1.15 8.71 3.75
CA PHE A 19 0.18 7.81 4.39
C PHE A 19 0.83 6.60 5.08
N GLY A 20 2.04 6.23 4.68
CA GLY A 20 2.87 5.28 5.41
C GLY A 20 3.68 6.01 6.47
N VAL A 21 4.84 6.54 6.08
CA VAL A 21 5.85 7.06 7.00
C VAL A 21 5.29 8.17 7.89
N VAL A 22 4.92 9.32 7.30
CA VAL A 22 4.50 10.51 8.07
C VAL A 22 3.26 10.24 8.92
N ALA A 23 2.23 9.59 8.38
CA ALA A 23 1.02 9.32 9.14
C ALA A 23 1.28 8.39 10.34
N VAL A 24 2.01 7.29 10.15
CA VAL A 24 2.28 6.32 11.23
C VAL A 24 3.26 6.89 12.24
N THR A 25 4.42 7.40 11.79
CA THR A 25 5.44 7.92 12.70
C THR A 25 5.01 9.23 13.35
N GLY A 26 4.26 10.08 12.62
CA GLY A 26 3.71 11.31 13.16
C GLY A 26 2.65 11.05 14.22
N SER A 27 1.76 10.08 14.00
CA SER A 27 0.78 9.68 15.02
C SER A 27 1.46 9.11 16.27
N TYR A 28 2.53 8.32 16.10
CA TYR A 28 3.34 7.84 17.21
C TYR A 28 4.03 9.00 17.95
N PHE A 29 4.64 9.93 17.21
CA PHE A 29 5.35 11.08 17.78
C PHE A 29 4.43 11.99 18.59
N VAL A 30 3.23 12.32 18.08
CA VAL A 30 2.29 13.18 18.80
C VAL A 30 1.85 12.57 20.15
N GLN A 31 1.84 11.24 20.26
CA GLN A 31 1.45 10.55 21.49
C GLN A 31 2.61 10.32 22.47
N THR A 32 3.82 10.14 21.94
CA THR A 32 4.99 9.68 22.74
C THR A 32 6.09 10.74 22.87
N GLU A 33 6.00 11.81 22.08
CA GLU A 33 7.01 12.86 21.89
C GLU A 33 8.39 12.30 21.49
N ARG A 34 8.42 11.10 20.90
CA ARG A 34 9.65 10.40 20.50
C ARG A 34 9.57 9.92 19.06
N LEU A 35 10.72 9.98 18.38
CA LEU A 35 10.90 9.31 17.11
C LEU A 35 11.48 7.92 17.37
N SER A 36 10.80 6.89 16.87
CA SER A 36 11.22 5.49 16.99
C SER A 36 11.50 4.89 15.62
N LEU A 37 12.64 4.20 15.49
CA LEU A 37 12.94 3.40 14.30
C LEU A 37 11.94 2.26 14.11
N GLU A 38 11.34 1.75 15.19
CA GLU A 38 10.29 0.74 15.12
C GLU A 38 9.03 1.31 14.48
N ALA A 39 8.63 2.52 14.86
CA ALA A 39 7.49 3.21 14.24
C ALA A 39 7.74 3.45 12.74
N VAL A 40 8.97 3.82 12.35
CA VAL A 40 9.36 3.94 10.95
C VAL A 40 9.27 2.58 10.25
N ALA A 41 9.80 1.52 10.85
CA ALA A 41 9.80 0.18 10.29
C ALA A 41 8.37 -0.37 10.09
N LEU A 42 7.47 -0.14 11.07
CA LEU A 42 6.06 -0.52 11.01
C LEU A 42 5.27 0.29 9.98
N SER A 43 5.72 1.50 9.65
CA SER A 43 5.08 2.35 8.63
C SER A 43 5.27 1.83 7.20
N VAL A 44 6.35 1.07 6.94
CA VAL A 44 6.69 0.56 5.60
C VAL A 44 5.58 -0.31 5.00
N PRO A 45 5.10 -1.38 5.64
CA PRO A 45 4.04 -2.22 5.07
C PRO A 45 2.73 -1.46 4.90
N VAL A 46 2.39 -0.55 5.82
CA VAL A 46 1.22 0.34 5.71
C VAL A 46 1.33 1.22 4.46
N GLY A 47 2.50 1.86 4.25
CA GLY A 47 2.77 2.68 3.09
C GLY A 47 2.76 1.91 1.77
N LEU A 48 3.29 0.68 1.75
CA LEU A 48 3.30 -0.18 0.56
C LEU A 48 1.88 -0.58 0.15
N LEU A 49 1.04 -0.97 1.13
CA LEU A 49 -0.36 -1.28 0.89
C LEU A 49 -1.16 -0.04 0.46
N ALA A 50 -0.90 1.13 1.05
CA ALA A 50 -1.51 2.39 0.62
C ALA A 50 -1.10 2.78 -0.82
N ALA A 51 0.18 2.63 -1.17
CA ALA A 51 0.66 2.85 -2.53
C ALA A 51 0.00 1.89 -3.53
N ALA A 52 -0.24 0.63 -3.13
CA ALA A 52 -0.94 -0.34 -3.97
C ALA A 52 -2.38 0.08 -4.30
N ILE A 53 -3.10 0.72 -3.38
CA ILE A 53 -4.44 1.30 -3.64
C ILE A 53 -4.37 2.30 -4.80
N ILE A 54 -3.37 3.18 -4.80
CA ILE A 54 -3.16 4.14 -5.88
C ILE A 54 -2.77 3.46 -7.19
N VAL A 55 -1.98 2.39 -7.15
CA VAL A 55 -1.66 1.63 -8.36
C VAL A 55 -2.91 1.05 -9.00
N VAL A 56 -3.85 0.47 -8.23
CA VAL A 56 -5.12 -0.03 -8.80
C VAL A 56 -5.93 1.10 -9.43
N ASN A 57 -6.01 2.25 -8.75
CA ASN A 57 -6.68 3.43 -9.29
C ASN A 57 -6.07 3.87 -10.63
N ASN A 58 -4.73 3.93 -10.71
CA ASN A 58 -4.02 4.33 -11.91
C ASN A 58 -4.10 3.27 -13.03
N VAL A 59 -4.18 1.99 -12.70
CA VAL A 59 -4.42 0.90 -13.67
C VAL A 59 -5.81 1.01 -14.29
N ARG A 60 -6.83 1.32 -13.48
CA ARG A 60 -8.21 1.52 -13.94
C ARG A 60 -8.30 2.66 -14.95
N ASP A 61 -7.64 3.78 -14.63
CA ASP A 61 -7.79 5.03 -15.36
C ASP A 61 -6.70 5.25 -16.43
N VAL A 62 -5.87 4.25 -16.71
CA VAL A 62 -4.68 4.46 -17.57
C VAL A 62 -5.00 5.00 -18.97
N ASP A 63 -6.11 4.60 -19.58
CA ASP A 63 -6.46 5.04 -20.94
C ASP A 63 -7.12 6.43 -20.94
N THR A 64 -7.95 6.73 -19.93
CA THR A 64 -8.53 8.06 -19.74
C THR A 64 -7.45 9.06 -19.37
N ASP A 65 -6.54 8.70 -18.46
CA ASP A 65 -5.39 9.52 -18.06
C ASP A 65 -4.45 9.79 -19.22
N ARG A 66 -4.18 8.79 -20.07
CA ARG A 66 -3.37 8.98 -21.29
C ARG A 66 -4.02 9.98 -22.24
N ARG A 67 -5.32 9.84 -22.52
CA ARG A 67 -6.06 10.77 -23.39
C ARG A 67 -6.11 12.20 -22.84
N ALA A 68 -6.18 12.33 -21.51
CA ALA A 68 -6.14 13.62 -20.82
C ALA A 68 -4.73 14.21 -20.65
N GLY A 69 -3.69 13.57 -21.22
CA GLY A 69 -2.30 14.06 -21.15
C GLY A 69 -1.65 13.91 -19.78
N LYS A 70 -2.24 13.14 -18.84
CA LYS A 70 -1.63 12.90 -17.53
C LYS A 70 -0.48 11.91 -17.66
N ARG A 71 0.57 12.08 -16.86
CA ARG A 71 1.74 11.18 -16.83
C ARG A 71 1.82 10.41 -15.52
N THR A 72 0.71 9.75 -15.13
CA THR A 72 0.69 8.85 -13.96
C THR A 72 1.69 7.71 -14.14
N LEU A 73 2.08 7.04 -13.05
CA LEU A 73 3.05 5.96 -13.12
C LEU A 73 2.54 4.81 -14.00
N ALA A 74 1.24 4.51 -13.97
CA ALA A 74 0.64 3.52 -14.85
C ALA A 74 0.70 3.91 -16.34
N VAL A 75 0.55 5.20 -16.66
CA VAL A 75 0.73 5.69 -18.04
C VAL A 75 2.19 5.56 -18.47
N LYS A 76 3.15 5.92 -17.60
CA LYS A 76 4.60 5.85 -17.87
C LYS A 76 5.13 4.42 -18.00
N LEU A 77 4.72 3.51 -17.09
CA LEU A 77 5.14 2.11 -17.08
C LEU A 77 4.39 1.25 -18.10
N GLY A 78 3.16 1.64 -18.44
CA GLY A 78 2.21 0.84 -19.18
C GLY A 78 1.43 -0.13 -18.28
N ARG A 79 0.18 -0.44 -18.70
CA ARG A 79 -0.80 -1.23 -17.93
C ARG A 79 -0.24 -2.55 -17.39
N ARG A 80 0.50 -3.31 -18.21
CA ARG A 80 1.07 -4.62 -17.81
C ARG A 80 2.06 -4.49 -16.64
N ARG A 81 2.99 -3.53 -16.71
CA ARG A 81 3.98 -3.31 -15.65
C ARG A 81 3.33 -2.73 -14.40
N ALA A 82 2.34 -1.84 -14.55
CA ALA A 82 1.57 -1.31 -13.43
C ALA A 82 0.80 -2.39 -12.66
N ARG A 83 0.21 -3.36 -13.37
CA ARG A 83 -0.39 -4.55 -12.74
C ARG A 83 0.64 -5.38 -11.97
N GLY A 84 1.84 -5.55 -12.52
CA GLY A 84 2.94 -6.22 -11.82
C GLY A 84 3.38 -5.47 -10.56
N LEU A 85 3.47 -4.14 -10.64
CA LEU A 85 3.80 -3.28 -9.50
C LEU A 85 2.81 -3.46 -8.35
N PHE A 86 1.51 -3.56 -8.63
CA PHE A 86 0.50 -3.84 -7.60
C PHE A 86 0.84 -5.11 -6.81
N SER A 87 1.11 -6.22 -7.52
CA SER A 87 1.47 -7.49 -6.89
C SER A 87 2.77 -7.41 -6.10
N VAL A 88 3.77 -6.70 -6.63
CA VAL A 88 5.07 -6.50 -5.96
C VAL A 88 4.88 -5.71 -4.65
N LEU A 89 4.10 -4.63 -4.65
CA LEU A 89 3.86 -3.83 -3.45
C LEU A 89 3.17 -4.64 -2.35
N LEU A 90 2.15 -5.44 -2.69
CA LEU A 90 1.50 -6.35 -1.74
C LEU A 90 2.49 -7.39 -1.21
N GLY A 91 3.25 -8.03 -2.10
CA GLY A 91 4.26 -9.03 -1.71
C GLY A 91 5.33 -8.45 -0.78
N LEU A 92 5.85 -7.26 -1.09
CA LEU A 92 6.83 -6.56 -0.27
C LEU A 92 6.27 -6.17 1.09
N ALA A 93 4.99 -5.76 1.18
CA ALA A 93 4.37 -5.42 2.46
C ALA A 93 4.39 -6.63 3.40
N PHE A 94 3.90 -7.78 2.95
CA PHE A 94 3.89 -8.99 3.78
C PHE A 94 5.29 -9.56 4.03
N ALA A 95 6.18 -9.52 3.04
CA ALA A 95 7.57 -9.96 3.22
C ALA A 95 8.30 -9.09 4.26
N TRP A 96 8.04 -7.78 4.27
CA TRP A 96 8.59 -6.88 5.27
C TRP A 96 8.05 -7.19 6.67
N THR A 97 6.74 -7.47 6.81
CA THR A 97 6.16 -7.91 8.08
C THR A 97 6.86 -9.16 8.63
N VAL A 98 7.10 -10.15 7.77
CA VAL A 98 7.86 -11.37 8.13
C VAL A 98 9.28 -11.01 8.56
N ALA A 99 9.97 -10.18 7.78
CA ALA A 99 11.34 -9.78 8.07
C ALA A 99 11.46 -9.08 9.44
N LEU A 100 10.52 -8.20 9.79
CA LEU A 100 10.47 -7.54 11.10
C LEU A 100 10.25 -8.52 12.24
N ALA A 101 9.29 -9.44 12.09
CA ALA A 101 9.02 -10.46 13.09
C ALA A 101 10.24 -11.37 13.33
N LEU A 102 10.93 -11.77 12.27
CA LEU A 102 12.14 -12.60 12.35
C LEU A 102 13.35 -11.84 12.91
N ALA A 103 13.43 -10.53 12.68
CA ALA A 103 14.44 -9.68 13.29
C ALA A 103 14.20 -9.41 14.79
N GLY A 104 13.09 -9.89 15.35
CA GLY A 104 12.71 -9.67 16.74
C GLY A 104 12.26 -8.24 17.05
N ALA A 105 11.96 -7.44 16.04
CA ALA A 105 11.67 -6.01 16.19
C ALA A 105 10.25 -5.66 15.71
N PRO A 106 9.34 -5.18 16.57
CA PRO A 106 9.39 -5.14 18.03
C PRO A 106 8.83 -6.42 18.70
N THR A 107 8.17 -7.31 17.95
CA THR A 107 7.56 -8.53 18.50
C THR A 107 7.27 -9.58 17.42
N VAL A 108 7.26 -10.86 17.78
CA VAL A 108 6.83 -11.96 16.89
C VAL A 108 5.34 -11.88 16.55
N TRP A 109 4.54 -11.23 17.41
CA TRP A 109 3.09 -11.08 17.21
C TRP A 109 2.71 -10.22 16.00
N LEU A 110 3.68 -9.53 15.37
CA LEU A 110 3.49 -8.89 14.06
C LEU A 110 3.01 -9.87 12.98
N LEU A 111 3.31 -11.17 13.12
CA LEU A 111 2.85 -12.20 12.19
C LEU A 111 1.32 -12.32 12.14
N LEU A 112 0.58 -11.80 13.12
CA LEU A 112 -0.88 -11.67 13.03
C LEU A 112 -1.31 -10.86 11.79
N GLY A 113 -0.51 -9.90 11.33
CA GLY A 113 -0.78 -9.16 10.09
C GLY A 113 -0.86 -10.06 8.85
N LEU A 114 -0.19 -11.23 8.86
CA LEU A 114 -0.25 -12.19 7.75
C LEU A 114 -1.62 -12.86 7.60
N VAL A 115 -2.46 -12.82 8.64
CA VAL A 115 -3.86 -13.29 8.54
C VAL A 115 -4.65 -12.46 7.52
N ALA A 116 -4.21 -11.24 7.20
CA ALA A 116 -4.79 -10.44 6.13
C ALA A 116 -4.38 -10.91 4.70
N ALA A 117 -3.27 -11.64 4.55
CA ALA A 117 -2.71 -12.00 3.24
C ALA A 117 -3.68 -12.74 2.29
N PRO A 118 -4.53 -13.68 2.76
CA PRO A 118 -5.53 -14.32 1.89
C PRO A 118 -6.50 -13.32 1.21
N LEU A 119 -6.76 -12.16 1.82
CA LEU A 119 -7.59 -11.12 1.21
C LEU A 119 -6.91 -10.48 -0.01
N GLY A 120 -5.57 -10.52 -0.10
CA GLY A 120 -4.80 -9.98 -1.22
C GLY A 120 -4.85 -10.85 -2.48
N VAL A 121 -5.01 -12.16 -2.35
CA VAL A 121 -5.03 -13.12 -3.47
C VAL A 121 -6.08 -12.77 -4.55
N PRO A 122 -7.37 -12.58 -4.22
CA PRO A 122 -8.37 -12.20 -5.21
C PRO A 122 -8.11 -10.82 -5.82
N LEU A 123 -7.48 -9.89 -5.08
CA LEU A 123 -7.13 -8.56 -5.59
C LEU A 123 -6.04 -8.68 -6.66
N VAL A 124 -4.97 -9.43 -6.38
CA VAL A 124 -3.88 -9.68 -7.33
C VAL A 124 -4.43 -10.34 -8.59
N ARG A 125 -5.27 -11.37 -8.46
CA ARG A 125 -5.90 -12.03 -9.60
C ARG A 125 -6.77 -11.07 -10.41
N THR A 126 -7.58 -10.24 -9.74
CA THR A 126 -8.47 -9.27 -10.39
C THR A 126 -7.66 -8.23 -11.16
N VAL A 127 -6.67 -7.60 -10.51
CA VAL A 127 -5.83 -6.56 -11.14
C VAL A 127 -5.02 -7.14 -12.30
N ALA A 128 -4.52 -8.38 -12.19
CA ALA A 128 -3.76 -9.02 -13.25
C ALA A 128 -4.59 -9.33 -14.50
N THR A 129 -5.81 -9.83 -14.32
CA THR A 129 -6.61 -10.43 -15.40
C THR A 129 -7.73 -9.53 -15.91
N ARG A 130 -8.29 -8.64 -15.08
CA ARG A 130 -9.47 -7.82 -15.42
C ARG A 130 -9.06 -6.44 -15.94
N GLY A 131 -9.86 -5.92 -16.87
CA GLY A 131 -9.65 -4.61 -17.50
C GLY A 131 -10.87 -3.70 -17.45
N ASP A 132 -12.00 -4.21 -16.95
CA ASP A 132 -13.25 -3.47 -16.81
C ASP A 132 -13.27 -2.62 -15.53
N GLY A 133 -13.89 -1.45 -15.63
CA GLY A 133 -14.01 -0.49 -14.52
C GLY A 133 -14.63 -1.07 -13.24
N PRO A 134 -15.75 -1.81 -13.31
CA PRO A 134 -16.38 -2.40 -12.12
C PRO A 134 -15.47 -3.35 -11.35
N SER A 135 -14.79 -4.29 -12.02
CA SER A 135 -13.86 -5.21 -11.35
C SER A 135 -12.70 -4.47 -10.69
N LEU A 136 -12.15 -3.43 -11.35
CA LEU A 136 -11.05 -2.64 -10.79
C LEU A 136 -11.51 -1.72 -9.65
N ASN A 137 -12.75 -1.22 -9.67
CA ASN A 137 -13.35 -0.50 -8.55
C ASN A 137 -13.52 -1.40 -7.32
N ALA A 138 -13.98 -2.63 -7.53
CA ALA A 138 -14.07 -3.63 -6.46
C ALA A 138 -12.67 -3.96 -5.89
N ALA A 139 -11.65 -4.10 -6.75
CA ALA A 139 -10.27 -4.30 -6.31
C ALA A 139 -9.71 -3.10 -5.54
N LEU A 140 -10.07 -1.87 -5.92
CA LEU A 140 -9.69 -0.65 -5.22
C LEU A 140 -10.27 -0.63 -3.80
N ALA A 141 -11.57 -0.87 -3.66
CA ALA A 141 -12.24 -0.96 -2.36
C ALA A 141 -11.68 -2.11 -1.52
N GLY A 142 -11.45 -3.27 -2.14
CA GLY A 142 -10.84 -4.43 -1.50
C GLY A 142 -9.41 -4.18 -1.00
N SER A 143 -8.62 -3.39 -1.72
CA SER A 143 -7.27 -2.98 -1.29
C SER A 143 -7.32 -2.08 -0.05
N GLY A 144 -8.32 -1.17 0.03
CA GLY A 144 -8.57 -0.38 1.24
C GLY A 144 -8.98 -1.24 2.44
N ARG A 145 -9.87 -2.22 2.23
CA ARG A 145 -10.23 -3.21 3.26
C ARG A 145 -9.03 -4.02 3.71
N LEU A 146 -8.18 -4.46 2.79
CA LEU A 146 -6.96 -5.21 3.10
C LEU A 146 -6.03 -4.39 4.00
N LEU A 147 -5.77 -3.13 3.64
CA LEU A 147 -4.98 -2.21 4.46
C LEU A 147 -5.57 -2.06 5.87
N ALA A 148 -6.88 -1.81 5.98
CA ALA A 148 -7.54 -1.65 7.27
C ALA A 148 -7.42 -2.91 8.15
N VAL A 149 -7.72 -4.09 7.60
CA VAL A 149 -7.61 -5.37 8.32
C VAL A 149 -6.17 -5.66 8.73
N TYR A 150 -5.21 -5.45 7.83
CA TYR A 150 -3.78 -5.60 8.12
C TYR A 150 -3.36 -4.69 9.29
N SER A 151 -3.69 -3.40 9.23
CA SER A 151 -3.33 -2.44 10.28
C SER A 151 -3.95 -2.78 11.63
N VAL A 152 -5.21 -3.22 11.66
CA VAL A 152 -5.86 -3.67 12.91
C VAL A 152 -5.17 -4.89 13.49
N LEU A 153 -4.85 -5.90 12.67
CA LEU A 153 -4.18 -7.12 13.13
C LEU A 153 -2.77 -6.85 13.65
N VAL A 154 -2.01 -5.99 12.98
CA VAL A 154 -0.67 -5.57 13.45
C VAL A 154 -0.79 -4.81 14.77
N SER A 155 -1.74 -3.88 14.90
CA SER A 155 -1.97 -3.16 16.15
C SER A 155 -2.37 -4.09 17.29
N ILE A 156 -3.21 -5.10 17.04
CA ILE A 156 -3.51 -6.15 18.04
C ILE A 156 -2.24 -6.89 18.43
N GLY A 157 -1.41 -7.27 17.46
CA GLY A 157 -0.13 -7.92 17.72
C GLY A 157 0.80 -7.10 18.62
N LEU A 158 0.83 -5.78 18.44
CA LEU A 158 1.59 -4.85 19.30
C LEU A 158 0.98 -4.68 20.70
N LEU A 159 -0.34 -4.83 20.85
CA LEU A 159 -1.00 -4.68 22.15
C LEU A 159 -0.87 -5.92 23.05
N ILE A 160 -0.66 -7.09 22.45
CA ILE A 160 -0.51 -8.36 23.19
C ILE A 160 0.95 -8.77 23.41
N SER A 161 1.90 -7.95 22.96
CA SER A 161 3.34 -8.20 23.08
C SER A 161 3.92 -7.82 24.43
#